data_AF-A0A443SD41-F1
#
_entry.id   AF-A0A443SD41-F1
#
_cell.length_a   1.000
_cell.length_b   1.000
_cell.length_c   1.000
_cell.angle_alpha   90.00
_cell.angle_beta   90.00
_cell.angle_gamma   90.00
#
_symmetry.space_group_name_H-M   'P 1'
#
loop_
_entity.id
_entity.type
_entity.pdbx_description
1 polymer ?
#
loop_
_entity_poly.entity_id
_entity_poly.type
_entity_poly.pdbx_seq_one_letter_code
_entity_poly.pdbx_strand_id
1 'polypeptide(L)'
;MGTPGEGIHDLMITVATPVFDLKNTTVKSANLLGVAGVDIPIREIVKYAPSHKLGANAYSFAVNNNGYVMYHRDLRPLVCYFYKLFIFKTQ
;
A
#
# COMPACT_ATOMS: atom_id res chain seq x y z
N MET A 1 -0.47 -21.62 -7.93
CA MET A 1 0.37 -21.36 -9.13
C MET A 1 -0.39 -20.30 -9.92
N GLY A 2 -0.01 -19.03 -9.78
CA GLY A 2 -0.75 -17.92 -10.40
C GLY A 2 -0.57 -17.94 -11.92
N THR A 3 -1.67 -17.84 -12.66
CA THR A 3 -1.70 -17.87 -14.12
C THR A 3 -1.17 -16.55 -14.70
N PRO A 4 -0.35 -16.58 -15.77
CA PRO A 4 0.21 -15.38 -16.37
C PRO A 4 -0.82 -14.81 -17.36
N GLY A 5 -1.53 -13.73 -17.01
CA GLY A 5 -2.38 -13.04 -17.99
C GLY A 5 -3.54 -12.19 -17.47
N GLU A 6 -3.94 -12.31 -16.21
CA GLU A 6 -4.86 -11.32 -15.60
C GLU A 6 -4.03 -10.20 -14.99
N GLY A 7 -4.39 -8.94 -15.28
CA GLY A 7 -3.81 -7.79 -14.58
C GLY A 7 -4.11 -7.92 -13.10
N ILE A 8 -3.16 -8.48 -12.35
CA ILE A 8 -3.28 -8.67 -10.91
C ILE A 8 -3.33 -7.26 -10.30
N HIS A 9 -4.52 -6.80 -9.95
CA HIS A 9 -4.70 -5.62 -9.10
C HIS A 9 -4.26 -6.00 -7.69
N ASP A 10 -2.94 -6.12 -7.50
CA ASP A 10 -2.32 -6.33 -6.19
C ASP A 10 -2.50 -5.06 -5.36
N LEU A 11 -2.64 -5.24 -4.04
CA LEU A 11 -2.59 -4.11 -3.13
C LEU A 11 -1.15 -3.56 -3.12
N MET A 12 -1.03 -2.25 -3.30
CA MET A 12 0.24 -1.53 -3.41
C MET A 12 0.42 -0.61 -2.21
N ILE A 13 1.66 -0.39 -1.81
CA ILE A 13 2.06 0.64 -0.85
C ILE A 13 3.07 1.55 -1.53
N THR A 14 2.81 2.85 -1.50
CA THR A 14 3.72 3.85 -2.07
C THR A 14 4.54 4.47 -0.95
N VAL A 15 5.86 4.52 -1.14
CA VAL A 15 6.75 5.35 -0.31
C VAL A 15 6.95 6.69 -1.03
N ALA A 16 6.72 7.79 -0.33
CA ALA A 16 6.77 9.14 -0.89
C ALA A 16 7.80 10.01 -0.18
N THR A 17 8.56 10.78 -0.96
CA THR A 17 9.59 11.72 -0.48
C THR A 17 9.34 13.10 -1.08
N PRO A 18 9.24 14.16 -0.28
CA PRO A 18 9.10 15.53 -0.79
C PRO A 18 10.41 16.02 -1.41
N VAL A 19 10.31 16.77 -2.50
CA VAL A 19 11.44 17.38 -3.21
C VAL A 19 11.40 18.89 -2.99
N PHE A 20 12.48 19.45 -2.47
CA PHE A 20 12.58 20.89 -2.18
C PHE A 20 13.63 21.58 -3.06
N ASP A 21 13.47 22.89 -3.28
CA ASP A 21 14.48 23.75 -3.89
C ASP A 21 15.46 24.25 -2.82
N LEU A 22 16.75 23.97 -3.01
CA LEU A 22 17.81 24.34 -2.08
C LEU A 22 18.53 25.65 -2.48
N LYS A 23 18.00 26.41 -3.43
CA LYS A 23 18.60 27.68 -3.85
C LYS A 23 18.35 28.77 -2.80
N ASN A 24 19.44 29.42 -2.37
CA ASN A 24 19.52 30.50 -1.40
C ASN A 24 19.51 30.06 0.09
N THR A 25 20.69 29.66 0.58
CA THR A 25 20.99 29.24 1.96
C THR A 25 20.80 30.33 3.03
N THR A 26 20.45 31.56 2.63
CA THR A 26 20.24 32.71 3.52
C THR A 26 18.83 32.78 4.11
N VAL A 27 17.85 32.07 3.54
CA VAL A 27 16.48 31.97 4.06
C VAL A 27 16.25 30.52 4.49
N LYS A 28 15.85 30.29 5.75
CA LYS A 28 15.63 28.94 6.33
C LYS A 28 14.42 28.17 5.74
N SER A 29 13.85 28.63 4.62
CA SER A 29 12.64 28.06 4.03
C SER A 29 12.93 27.60 2.60
N ALA A 30 13.05 26.28 2.41
CA ALA A 30 13.18 25.65 1.11
C ALA A 30 11.80 25.49 0.48
N ASN A 31 11.65 25.87 -0.80
CA ASN A 31 10.36 25.80 -1.50
C ASN A 31 10.04 24.35 -1.92
N LEU A 32 8.80 23.89 -1.76
CA LEU A 32 8.39 22.54 -2.21
C LEU A 32 8.23 22.53 -3.73
N LEU A 33 8.99 21.66 -4.41
CA LEU A 33 8.94 21.46 -5.86
C LEU A 33 7.98 20.34 -6.27
N GLY A 34 7.83 19.31 -5.43
CA GLY A 34 6.96 18.18 -5.71
C GLY A 34 7.17 16.99 -4.77
N VAL A 35 6.64 15.83 -5.14
CA VAL A 35 6.75 14.58 -4.39
C VAL A 35 7.18 13.46 -5.34
N ALA A 36 8.25 12.75 -4.98
CA ALA A 36 8.66 11.53 -5.65
C ALA A 36 8.05 10.33 -4.91
N GLY A 37 7.42 9.42 -5.64
CA GLY A 37 6.81 8.20 -5.09
C GLY A 37 7.37 6.95 -5.75
N VAL A 38 7.49 5.86 -4.98
CA VAL A 38 7.80 4.51 -5.49
C VAL A 38 6.76 3.52 -4.99
N ASP A 39 6.14 2.81 -5.92
CA ASP A 39 5.11 1.80 -5.62
C ASP A 39 5.74 0.45 -5.35
N ILE A 40 5.37 -0.16 -4.23
CA ILE A 40 5.82 -1.47 -3.79
C ILE A 40 4.59 -2.38 -3.66
N PRO A 41 4.53 -3.51 -4.39
CA PRO A 41 3.44 -4.45 -4.22
C PRO A 41 3.57 -5.15 -2.85
N ILE A 42 2.45 -5.33 -2.16
CA ILE A 42 2.45 -5.90 -0.80
C ILE A 42 3.04 -7.30 -0.73
N ARG A 43 2.99 -8.07 -1.83
CA ARG A 43 3.62 -9.39 -1.92
C ARG A 43 5.12 -9.35 -1.59
N GLU A 44 5.82 -8.29 -1.99
CA GLU A 44 7.25 -8.14 -1.70
C GLU A 44 7.46 -7.89 -0.21
N ILE A 45 6.60 -7.08 0.41
CA ILE A 45 6.64 -6.81 1.85
C ILE A 45 6.37 -8.10 2.66
N VAL A 46 5.37 -8.89 2.24
CA VAL A 46 5.02 -10.17 2.88
C VAL A 46 6.18 -11.18 2.79
N LYS A 47 6.95 -11.16 1.70
CA LYS A 47 8.14 -12.03 1.55
C LYS A 47 9.22 -11.75 2.60
N TYR A 48 9.34 -10.52 3.08
CA TYR A 48 10.26 -10.16 4.15
C TYR A 48 9.71 -10.45 5.56
N ALA A 49 8.41 -10.75 5.71
CA ALA A 49 7.86 -11.17 6.99
C ALA A 49 8.33 -12.59 7.35
N PRO A 50 8.64 -12.89 8.62
CA PRO A 50 9.18 -14.18 9.04
C PRO A 50 8.10 -15.28 9.09
N SER A 51 7.45 -15.58 7.97
CA SER A 51 6.37 -16.57 7.85
C SER A 51 6.77 -17.97 8.33
N HIS A 52 8.02 -18.37 8.09
CA HIS A 52 8.56 -19.68 8.43
C HIS A 52 8.81 -19.91 9.94
N LYS A 53 8.76 -18.85 10.76
CA LYS A 53 9.04 -18.93 12.21
C LYS A 53 7.79 -19.01 13.08
N LEU A 54 6.60 -19.00 12.48
CA LEU A 54 5.34 -18.80 13.21
C LEU A 54 4.69 -20.13 13.69
N GLY A 55 5.03 -21.26 13.08
CA GLY A 55 4.41 -22.57 13.38
C GLY A 55 3.17 -22.84 12.52
N ALA A 56 2.63 -24.07 12.59
CA ALA A 56 1.66 -24.60 11.60
C ALA A 56 0.34 -23.81 11.46
N ASN A 57 -0.14 -23.18 12.53
CA ASN A 57 -1.42 -22.47 12.55
C ASN A 57 -1.28 -20.94 12.60
N ALA A 58 -0.07 -20.42 12.71
CA ALA A 58 0.14 -18.99 12.84
C ALA A 58 0.38 -18.34 11.47
N TYR A 59 0.05 -17.06 11.37
CA TYR A 59 0.25 -16.25 10.16
C TYR A 59 0.64 -14.83 10.56
N SER A 60 1.35 -14.14 9.66
CA SER A 60 1.69 -12.74 9.85
C SER A 60 0.61 -11.83 9.30
N PHE A 61 0.41 -10.68 9.94
CA PHE A 61 -0.42 -9.59 9.47
C PHE A 61 0.24 -8.28 9.86
N ALA A 62 -0.08 -7.19 9.15
CA ALA A 62 0.39 -5.85 9.50
C ALA A 62 -0.78 -4.88 9.59
N VAL A 63 -0.66 -3.96 10.55
CA VAL A 63 -1.66 -2.93 10.85
C VAL A 63 -0.92 -1.59 10.96
N ASN A 64 -1.53 -0.52 10.44
CA ASN A 64 -1.00 0.82 10.65
C ASN A 64 -1.46 1.43 11.99
N ASN A 65 -0.87 2.56 12.37
CA ASN A 65 -1.24 3.33 13.56
C ASN A 65 -2.70 3.80 13.59
N ASN A 66 -3.40 3.79 12.45
CA ASN A 66 -4.81 4.16 12.34
C ASN A 66 -5.75 2.95 12.45
N GLY A 67 -5.22 1.74 12.68
CA GLY A 67 -6.02 0.51 12.81
C GLY A 67 -6.41 -0.15 11.47
N TYR A 68 -5.90 0.32 10.34
CA TYR A 68 -6.13 -0.32 9.04
C TYR A 68 -5.19 -1.49 8.84
N VAL A 69 -5.77 -2.62 8.43
CA VAL A 69 -5.04 -3.84 8.09
C VAL A 69 -4.41 -3.67 6.71
N MET A 70 -3.08 -3.65 6.67
CA MET A 70 -2.31 -3.55 5.42
C MET A 70 -2.29 -4.89 4.68
N TYR A 71 -2.13 -6.00 5.39
CA TYR A 71 -2.25 -7.34 4.81
C TYR A 71 -2.74 -8.37 5.82
N HIS A 72 -3.59 -9.29 5.34
CA HIS A 72 -4.18 -10.38 6.10
C HIS A 72 -4.61 -11.49 5.13
N ARG A 73 -4.64 -12.76 5.59
CA ARG A 73 -5.02 -13.91 4.73
C ARG A 73 -6.45 -13.79 4.19
N ASP A 74 -7.36 -13.26 5.01
CA ASP A 74 -8.76 -12.93 4.64
C ASP A 74 -8.95 -11.41 4.57
N LEU A 75 -8.05 -10.70 3.88
CA LEU A 75 -8.25 -9.28 3.61
C LEU A 75 -9.39 -9.15 2.58
N ARG A 76 -10.49 -8.48 2.96
CA ARG A 76 -11.60 -8.14 2.07
C ARG A 76 -11.55 -6.66 1.72
N PRO A 77 -11.04 -6.27 0.52
CA PRO A 77 -10.98 -4.87 0.13
C PRO A 77 -12.38 -4.26 0.05
N LEU A 78 -12.67 -3.28 0.89
CA LEU A 78 -13.97 -2.60 0.92
C LEU A 78 -14.24 -1.78 -0.36
N VAL A 79 -13.19 -1.48 -1.11
CA VAL A 79 -13.25 -0.67 -2.34
C VAL A 79 -14.18 -1.27 -3.39
N CYS A 80 -14.17 -2.61 -3.55
CA CYS A 80 -15.05 -3.28 -4.51
C CYS A 80 -16.54 -3.18 -4.14
N TYR A 81 -16.87 -3.10 -2.86
CA TYR A 81 -18.26 -2.93 -2.42
C TYR A 81 -18.76 -1.51 -2.61
N PHE A 82 -17.90 -0.50 -2.47
CA PHE A 82 -18.30 0.91 -2.58
C PHE A 82 -18.69 1.27 -4.02
N TYR A 83 -17.91 0.83 -5.01
CA TYR A 83 -18.27 1.00 -6.42
C TYR A 83 -19.53 0.20 -6.80
N LYS A 84 -19.71 -1.00 -6.23
CA LYS A 84 -20.91 -1.82 -6.47
C LYS A 84 -22.17 -1.18 -5.89
N LEU A 85 -22.10 -0.59 -4.69
CA LEU A 85 -23.24 0.11 -4.09
C LEU A 85 -23.61 1.40 -4.84
N PHE A 86 -22.64 2.09 -5.44
CA PHE A 86 -22.90 3.31 -6.20
C PHE A 86 -23.52 3.02 -7.58
N ILE A 87 -23.05 1.97 -8.27
CA ILE A 87 -23.58 1.58 -9.59
C ILE A 87 -24.99 0.98 -9.49
N PHE A 88 -25.31 0.21 -8.45
CA PHE A 88 -26.64 -0.41 -8.29
C PHE A 88 -27.71 0.52 -7.71
N LYS A 89 -27.34 1.70 -7.20
CA LYS A 89 -28.31 2.67 -6.65
C LYS A 89 -28.74 3.75 -7.66
N THR A 90 -28.16 3.70 -8.86
CA THR A 90 -28.56 4.48 -10.04
C THR A 90 -29.06 3.55 -11.15
N GLN A 91 -30.04 2.71 -10.83
CA GLN A 91 -30.99 2.19 -11.81
C GLN A 91 -32.39 2.12 -11.18
#